data_AF-A0A9W8YYD8-F1
#
_entry.id   AF-A0A9W8YYD8-F1
#
_cell.length_a   1.000
_cell.length_b   1.000
_cell.length_c   1.000
_cell.angle_alpha   90.00
_cell.angle_beta   90.00
_cell.angle_gamma   90.00
#
_symmetry.space_group_name_H-M   'P 1'
#
loop_
_entity.id
_entity.type
_entity.pdbx_description
1 polymer ?
#
loop_
_entity_poly.entity_id
_entity_poly.type
_entity_poly.pdbx_seq_one_letter_code
_entity_poly.pdbx_strand_id
1 'polypeptide(L)'
;MSRHVYRWATLPVVSVAQLEQELELPVELDEPWEFLQRRFGCASKSGNVTSNVVHNFDVNGRYVYKVNEGFPDVVPSEEAFMRIMREVEAHALPLYHHVVLAIIAFSQRNAAACALHMSHITRDLEPLLSQYYSRMHNKSIARAFWLSYVQGIHAWGLTYVDAASDSEERIKYNGLSGNQLLAFQLLDAFLGIEPYLSKTDRERTMPLRQRRLCQAIETHCFRYRLHELGNGDSEAEKAIQIEFSEIVKRLRMFRAAHRRRGHAYLLQPAAERLPMTAGKGLLRPTMDESMVLLDQFMVGRLAQTV
;
A
#
# COMPACT_ATOMS: atom_id res chain seq x y z
N MET A 1 -4.97 -15.57 -2.47
CA MET A 1 -5.40 -15.81 -1.07
C MET A 1 -5.22 -17.25 -0.61
N SER A 2 -5.44 -18.27 -1.44
CA SER A 2 -5.30 -19.68 -1.04
C SER A 2 -3.95 -20.04 -0.38
N ARG A 3 -2.84 -19.49 -0.87
CA ARG A 3 -1.52 -19.63 -0.24
C ARG A 3 -1.46 -19.10 1.20
N HIS A 4 -2.14 -17.98 1.50
CA HIS A 4 -2.20 -17.43 2.86
C HIS A 4 -3.05 -18.31 3.78
N VAL A 5 -4.18 -18.81 3.27
CA VAL A 5 -5.04 -19.74 4.03
C VAL A 5 -4.28 -21.03 4.34
N TYR A 6 -3.58 -21.61 3.36
CA TYR A 6 -2.74 -22.79 3.57
C TYR A 6 -1.63 -22.53 4.58
N ARG A 7 -0.89 -21.43 4.42
CA ARG A 7 0.19 -21.03 5.32
C ARG A 7 -0.25 -20.91 6.76
N TRP A 8 -1.38 -20.25 7.00
CA TRP A 8 -1.82 -20.02 8.36
C TRP A 8 -2.55 -21.21 8.96
N ALA A 9 -3.29 -21.97 8.14
CA ALA A 9 -4.11 -23.14 8.50
C ALA A 9 -5.21 -22.89 9.56
N THR A 10 -5.11 -21.80 10.33
CA THR A 10 -6.02 -21.40 11.39
C THR A 10 -6.51 -19.98 11.17
N LEU A 11 -7.73 -19.72 11.65
CA LEU A 11 -8.32 -18.40 11.74
C LEU A 11 -9.07 -18.32 13.08
N PRO A 12 -8.59 -17.52 14.05
CA PRO A 12 -7.53 -16.53 13.94
C PRO A 12 -6.13 -17.13 13.74
N VAL A 13 -5.19 -16.30 13.27
CA VAL A 13 -3.76 -16.67 13.21
C VAL A 13 -3.23 -16.76 14.63
N VAL A 14 -2.53 -17.85 14.97
CA VAL A 14 -2.04 -18.12 16.33
C VAL A 14 -0.50 -18.09 16.43
N SER A 15 0.00 -17.92 17.65
CA SER A 15 1.44 -17.80 17.95
C SER A 15 2.27 -18.97 17.42
N VAL A 16 1.80 -20.21 17.56
CA VAL A 16 2.52 -21.39 17.06
C VAL A 16 2.71 -21.36 15.53
N ALA A 17 1.68 -20.95 14.78
CA ALA A 17 1.76 -20.80 13.33
C ALA A 17 2.67 -19.62 12.92
N GLN A 18 2.77 -18.57 13.75
CA GLN A 18 3.68 -17.44 13.49
C GLN A 18 5.15 -17.78 13.71
N LEU A 19 5.45 -18.79 14.52
CA LEU A 19 6.80 -19.26 14.76
C LEU A 19 7.32 -20.16 13.63
N GLU A 20 6.45 -20.66 12.76
CA GLU A 20 6.83 -21.38 11.55
C GLU A 20 7.48 -20.43 10.53
N GLN A 21 8.74 -20.72 10.19
CA GLN A 21 9.56 -19.90 9.29
C GLN A 21 9.73 -20.51 7.90
N GLU A 22 9.50 -21.81 7.77
CA GLU A 22 9.61 -22.57 6.52
C GLU A 22 8.35 -23.40 6.34
N LEU A 23 7.86 -23.49 5.12
CA LEU A 23 6.68 -24.27 4.80
C LEU A 23 6.76 -24.72 3.34
N GLU A 24 6.58 -26.02 3.14
CA GLU A 24 6.40 -26.59 1.81
C GLU A 24 4.96 -26.39 1.37
N LEU A 25 4.78 -25.61 0.30
CA LEU A 25 3.48 -25.45 -0.34
C LEU A 25 3.25 -26.61 -1.31
N PRO A 26 2.01 -27.12 -1.41
CA PRO A 26 1.67 -28.13 -2.41
C PRO A 26 1.86 -27.54 -3.81
N VAL A 27 2.19 -28.42 -4.76
CA VAL A 27 2.53 -28.05 -6.15
C VAL A 27 1.43 -27.22 -6.82
N GLU A 28 0.17 -27.51 -6.49
CA GLU A 28 -1.03 -26.82 -6.99
C GLU A 28 -1.12 -25.36 -6.51
N LEU A 29 -0.44 -25.01 -5.41
CA LEU A 29 -0.35 -23.65 -4.90
C LEU A 29 0.97 -22.94 -5.27
N ASP A 30 2.03 -23.70 -5.56
CA ASP A 30 3.33 -23.13 -5.87
C ASP A 30 3.57 -22.89 -7.37
N GLU A 31 3.41 -23.91 -8.22
CA GLU A 31 3.72 -23.78 -9.65
C GLU A 31 2.90 -22.69 -10.37
N PRO A 32 1.57 -22.58 -10.17
CA PRO A 32 0.81 -21.51 -10.80
C PRO A 32 1.27 -20.12 -10.35
N TRP A 33 1.70 -20.00 -9.09
CA TRP A 33 2.17 -18.74 -8.57
C TRP A 33 3.50 -18.33 -9.20
N GLU A 34 4.44 -19.25 -9.38
CA GLU A 34 5.70 -18.95 -10.03
C GLU A 34 5.51 -18.49 -11.48
N PHE A 35 4.56 -19.11 -12.19
CA PHE A 35 4.17 -18.64 -13.52
C PHE A 35 3.66 -17.19 -13.48
N LEU A 36 2.77 -16.85 -12.53
CA LEU A 36 2.25 -15.50 -12.38
C LEU A 36 3.34 -14.49 -11.99
N GLN A 37 4.27 -14.88 -11.12
CA GLN A 37 5.44 -14.08 -10.74
C GLN A 37 6.26 -13.68 -11.98
N ARG A 38 6.59 -14.65 -12.85
CA ARG A 38 7.29 -14.40 -14.11
C ARG A 38 6.46 -13.51 -15.05
N ARG A 39 5.16 -13.77 -15.17
CA ARG A 39 4.25 -13.05 -16.08
C ARG A 39 4.09 -11.57 -15.72
N PHE A 40 4.06 -11.25 -14.43
CA PHE A 40 3.83 -9.89 -13.92
C PHE A 40 5.09 -9.19 -13.40
N GLY A 41 6.20 -9.92 -13.28
CA GLY A 41 7.51 -9.40 -12.88
C GLY A 41 7.59 -8.99 -11.41
N CYS A 42 6.95 -9.76 -10.52
CA CYS A 42 7.06 -9.63 -9.07
C CYS A 42 7.57 -10.95 -8.46
N ALA A 43 8.43 -10.87 -7.44
CA ALA A 43 9.08 -12.04 -6.85
C ALA A 43 8.50 -12.45 -5.48
N SER A 44 7.52 -11.70 -4.96
CA SER A 44 6.96 -11.94 -3.63
C SER A 44 6.30 -13.32 -3.54
N LYS A 45 6.76 -14.20 -2.63
CA LYS A 45 6.10 -15.49 -2.35
C LYS A 45 4.75 -15.33 -1.62
N SER A 46 4.45 -14.15 -1.10
CA SER A 46 3.19 -13.81 -0.42
C SER A 46 2.13 -13.19 -1.34
N GLY A 47 2.48 -12.89 -2.59
CA GLY A 47 1.65 -12.01 -3.43
C GLY A 47 1.81 -10.54 -3.08
N ASN A 48 0.81 -9.74 -3.44
CA ASN A 48 0.78 -8.31 -3.21
C ASN A 48 -0.67 -7.80 -3.13
N VAL A 49 -0.85 -6.55 -2.70
CA VAL A 49 -2.18 -5.93 -2.61
C VAL A 49 -2.91 -5.94 -3.96
N THR A 50 -2.22 -5.77 -5.10
CA THR A 50 -2.88 -5.81 -6.41
C THR A 50 -3.54 -7.17 -6.68
N SER A 51 -2.81 -8.28 -6.54
CA SER A 51 -3.31 -9.63 -6.81
C SER A 51 -4.28 -10.14 -5.75
N ASN A 52 -4.01 -9.84 -4.47
CA ASN A 52 -4.73 -10.44 -3.35
C ASN A 52 -5.94 -9.61 -2.90
N VAL A 53 -5.96 -8.31 -3.20
CA VAL A 53 -7.00 -7.39 -2.73
C VAL A 53 -7.68 -6.68 -3.89
N VAL A 54 -6.95 -5.91 -4.69
CA VAL A 54 -7.53 -5.05 -5.73
C VAL A 54 -8.27 -5.86 -6.80
N HIS A 55 -7.74 -7.03 -7.15
CA HIS A 55 -8.38 -7.96 -8.11
C HIS A 55 -9.26 -9.02 -7.44
N ASN A 56 -9.52 -8.94 -6.13
CA ASN A 56 -10.45 -9.83 -5.43
C ASN A 56 -11.90 -9.30 -5.43
N PHE A 57 -12.27 -8.60 -6.50
CA PHE A 57 -13.60 -8.05 -6.71
C PHE A 57 -14.07 -8.41 -8.12
N ASP A 58 -15.32 -8.85 -8.25
CA ASP A 58 -15.90 -9.16 -9.55
C ASP A 58 -16.25 -7.90 -10.36
N VAL A 59 -16.77 -8.09 -11.57
CA VAL A 59 -17.19 -6.99 -12.47
C VAL A 59 -18.31 -6.12 -11.88
N ASN A 60 -19.06 -6.62 -10.89
CA ASN A 60 -20.10 -5.90 -10.19
C ASN A 60 -19.59 -5.25 -8.88
N GLY A 61 -18.28 -5.34 -8.60
CA GLY A 61 -17.68 -4.79 -7.39
C GLY A 61 -17.97 -5.60 -6.12
N ARG A 62 -18.37 -6.87 -6.25
CA ARG A 62 -18.59 -7.78 -5.12
C ARG A 62 -17.28 -8.44 -4.72
N TYR A 63 -17.03 -8.51 -3.41
CA TYR A 63 -15.86 -9.18 -2.84
C TYR A 63 -16.00 -10.70 -3.00
N VAL A 64 -15.04 -11.34 -3.68
CA VAL A 64 -15.19 -12.71 -4.18
C VAL A 64 -14.64 -13.75 -3.20
N TYR A 65 -13.33 -13.76 -2.96
CA TYR A 65 -12.66 -14.74 -2.13
C TYR A 65 -12.52 -14.21 -0.70
N LYS A 66 -13.51 -14.52 0.13
CA LYS A 66 -13.55 -14.17 1.55
C LYS A 66 -12.77 -15.21 2.36
N VAL A 67 -12.03 -14.75 3.37
CA VAL A 67 -11.31 -15.65 4.28
C VAL A 67 -12.21 -16.08 5.44
N ASN A 68 -13.05 -15.17 5.94
CA ASN A 68 -13.86 -15.39 7.14
C ASN A 68 -15.29 -15.90 6.85
N GLU A 69 -15.52 -16.69 5.78
CA GLU A 69 -16.89 -17.14 5.43
C GLU A 69 -17.61 -17.89 6.55
N GLY A 70 -16.87 -18.61 7.39
CA GLY A 70 -17.40 -19.29 8.59
C GLY A 70 -17.76 -18.36 9.75
N PHE A 71 -17.48 -17.06 9.66
CA PHE A 71 -17.71 -16.06 10.71
C PHE A 71 -18.54 -14.88 10.17
N PRO A 72 -19.88 -15.01 10.08
CA PRO A 72 -20.74 -14.00 9.46
C PRO A 72 -20.60 -12.60 10.05
N ASP A 73 -20.31 -12.48 11.34
CA ASP A 73 -20.13 -11.19 12.02
C ASP A 73 -18.80 -10.49 11.64
N VAL A 74 -17.82 -11.26 11.18
CA VAL A 74 -16.48 -10.76 10.80
C VAL A 74 -16.43 -10.34 9.34
N VAL A 75 -17.14 -11.05 8.46
CA VAL A 75 -17.12 -10.81 7.00
C VAL A 75 -17.33 -9.33 6.62
N PRO A 76 -18.25 -8.57 7.23
CA PRO A 76 -18.40 -7.15 6.92
C PRO A 76 -17.14 -6.32 7.22
N SER A 77 -16.41 -6.63 8.30
CA SER A 77 -15.17 -5.93 8.66
C SER A 77 -14.02 -6.30 7.71
N GLU A 78 -13.93 -7.57 7.31
CA GLU A 78 -12.97 -8.03 6.29
C GLU A 78 -13.22 -7.31 4.96
N GLU A 79 -14.46 -7.34 4.47
CA GLU A 79 -14.84 -6.70 3.22
C GLU A 79 -14.59 -5.20 3.27
N ALA A 80 -14.99 -4.52 4.34
CA ALA A 80 -14.78 -3.08 4.49
C ALA A 80 -13.29 -2.72 4.40
N PHE A 81 -12.41 -3.52 5.01
CA PHE A 81 -10.97 -3.31 4.91
C PHE A 81 -10.42 -3.53 3.50
N MET A 82 -10.81 -4.62 2.84
CA MET A 82 -10.41 -4.88 1.43
C MET A 82 -10.91 -3.79 0.49
N ARG A 83 -12.14 -3.31 0.72
CA ARG A 83 -12.80 -2.30 -0.09
C ARG A 83 -12.08 -0.96 -0.03
N ILE A 84 -11.47 -0.57 1.11
CA ILE A 84 -10.65 0.65 1.17
C ILE A 84 -9.57 0.62 0.07
N MET A 85 -8.80 -0.46 -0.02
CA MET A 85 -7.70 -0.58 -0.98
C MET A 85 -8.20 -0.63 -2.43
N ARG A 86 -9.29 -1.36 -2.69
CA ARG A 86 -9.94 -1.41 -4.01
C ARG A 86 -10.42 -0.03 -4.47
N GLU A 87 -11.14 0.67 -3.60
CA GLU A 87 -11.72 1.98 -3.94
C GLU A 87 -10.65 3.05 -4.10
N VAL A 88 -9.57 3.02 -3.30
CA VAL A 88 -8.43 3.93 -3.49
C VAL A 88 -7.87 3.82 -4.92
N GLU A 89 -7.62 2.60 -5.40
CA GLU A 89 -7.10 2.39 -6.76
C GLU A 89 -8.13 2.76 -7.84
N ALA A 90 -9.41 2.47 -7.63
CA ALA A 90 -10.46 2.84 -8.58
C ALA A 90 -10.58 4.37 -8.74
N HIS A 91 -10.54 5.12 -7.64
CA HIS A 91 -10.60 6.58 -7.65
C HIS A 91 -9.28 7.22 -8.12
N ALA A 92 -8.16 6.49 -8.09
CA ALA A 92 -6.87 6.99 -8.54
C ALA A 92 -6.72 6.98 -10.07
N LEU A 93 -7.57 6.28 -10.81
CA LEU A 93 -7.42 6.15 -12.27
C LEU A 93 -7.43 7.51 -13.01
N PRO A 94 -8.37 8.45 -12.77
CA PRO A 94 -8.31 9.78 -13.38
C PRO A 94 -7.07 10.58 -12.96
N LEU A 95 -6.66 10.43 -11.69
CA LEU A 95 -5.46 11.07 -11.14
C LEU A 95 -4.20 10.63 -11.89
N TYR A 96 -4.06 9.35 -12.23
CA TYR A 96 -2.91 8.86 -13.01
C TYR A 96 -2.80 9.55 -14.36
N HIS A 97 -3.94 9.73 -15.04
CA HIS A 97 -3.99 10.41 -16.31
C HIS A 97 -3.59 11.88 -16.17
N HIS A 98 -4.13 12.58 -15.17
CA HIS A 98 -3.79 13.99 -14.94
C HIS A 98 -2.33 14.21 -14.50
N VAL A 99 -1.73 13.28 -13.76
CA VAL A 99 -0.29 13.32 -13.45
C VAL A 99 0.55 13.28 -14.73
N VAL A 100 0.26 12.36 -15.65
CA VAL A 100 0.98 12.26 -16.92
C VAL A 100 0.79 13.52 -17.76
N LEU A 101 -0.45 14.03 -17.87
CA LEU A 101 -0.74 15.23 -18.64
C LEU A 101 -0.11 16.49 -18.02
N ALA A 102 -0.07 16.62 -16.69
CA ALA A 102 0.62 17.72 -16.02
C ALA A 102 2.12 17.74 -16.35
N ILE A 103 2.77 16.57 -16.35
CA ILE A 103 4.17 16.41 -16.74
C ILE A 103 4.39 16.84 -18.20
N ILE A 104 3.54 16.37 -19.12
CA ILE A 104 3.63 16.71 -20.55
C ILE A 104 3.45 18.22 -20.74
N ALA A 105 2.40 18.80 -20.16
CA ALA A 105 2.12 20.23 -20.27
C ALA A 105 3.25 21.09 -19.70
N PHE A 106 3.81 20.70 -18.55
CA PHE A 106 4.98 21.37 -17.97
C PHE A 106 6.19 21.31 -18.90
N SER A 107 6.48 20.13 -19.47
CA SER A 107 7.60 19.95 -20.40
C SER A 107 7.49 20.80 -21.67
N GLN A 108 6.25 21.08 -22.10
CA GLN A 108 5.93 21.93 -23.25
C GLN A 108 5.84 23.42 -22.89
N ARG A 109 6.13 23.80 -21.64
CA ARG A 109 5.97 25.17 -21.12
C ARG A 109 4.54 25.71 -21.27
N ASN A 110 3.54 24.82 -21.27
CA ASN A 110 2.13 25.20 -21.29
C ASN A 110 1.60 25.32 -19.87
N ALA A 111 1.85 26.46 -19.23
CA ALA A 111 1.50 26.70 -17.84
C ALA A 111 -0.01 26.58 -17.57
N ALA A 112 -0.86 27.05 -18.49
CA ALA A 112 -2.32 26.99 -18.33
C ALA A 112 -2.83 25.53 -18.32
N ALA A 113 -2.37 24.69 -19.25
CA ALA A 113 -2.74 23.28 -19.27
C ALA A 113 -2.17 22.52 -18.06
N CYS A 114 -0.94 22.84 -17.64
CA CYS A 114 -0.33 22.26 -16.45
C CYS A 114 -1.16 22.60 -15.21
N ALA A 115 -1.49 23.88 -15.00
CA ALA A 115 -2.33 24.35 -13.89
C ALA A 115 -3.69 23.64 -13.86
N LEU A 116 -4.34 23.48 -15.02
CA LEU A 116 -5.60 22.75 -15.13
C LEU A 116 -5.47 21.29 -14.63
N HIS A 117 -4.45 20.57 -15.09
CA HIS A 117 -4.22 19.19 -14.68
C HIS A 117 -3.82 19.08 -13.21
N MET A 118 -3.03 20.02 -12.69
CA MET A 118 -2.70 20.11 -11.27
C MET A 118 -3.96 20.27 -10.41
N SER A 119 -4.88 21.15 -10.82
CA SER A 119 -6.16 21.34 -10.11
C SER A 119 -7.04 20.08 -10.12
N HIS A 120 -7.06 19.35 -11.24
CA HIS A 120 -7.74 18.06 -11.29
C HIS A 120 -7.10 17.02 -10.36
N ILE A 121 -5.77 16.94 -10.28
CA ILE A 121 -5.08 16.04 -9.33
C ILE A 121 -5.51 16.37 -7.90
N THR A 122 -5.51 17.66 -7.52
CA THR A 122 -5.93 18.09 -6.18
C THR A 122 -7.38 17.71 -5.90
N ARG A 123 -8.30 17.96 -6.84
CA ARG A 123 -9.71 17.59 -6.73
C ARG A 123 -9.89 16.09 -6.55
N ASP A 124 -9.24 15.29 -7.39
CA ASP A 124 -9.41 13.83 -7.42
C ASP A 124 -8.75 13.14 -6.20
N LEU A 125 -7.84 13.83 -5.51
CA LEU A 125 -7.22 13.34 -4.27
C LEU A 125 -8.21 13.24 -3.10
N GLU A 126 -9.20 14.13 -3.02
CA GLU A 126 -10.19 14.13 -1.93
C GLU A 126 -11.03 12.84 -1.86
N PRO A 127 -11.73 12.41 -2.93
CA PRO A 127 -12.51 11.18 -2.89
C PRO A 127 -11.64 9.94 -2.69
N LEU A 128 -10.39 9.95 -3.18
CA LEU A 128 -9.42 8.88 -2.96
C LEU A 128 -9.07 8.74 -1.47
N LEU A 129 -8.63 9.82 -0.81
CA LEU A 129 -8.25 9.77 0.61
C LEU A 129 -9.46 9.53 1.53
N SER A 130 -10.63 9.99 1.12
CA SER A 130 -11.89 9.80 1.84
C SER A 130 -12.30 8.34 1.97
N GLN A 131 -11.85 7.45 1.07
CA GLN A 131 -12.12 6.01 1.20
C GLN A 131 -11.57 5.45 2.52
N TYR A 132 -10.39 5.89 2.93
CA TYR A 132 -9.82 5.53 4.23
C TYR A 132 -10.58 6.20 5.38
N TYR A 133 -10.87 7.49 5.27
CA TYR A 133 -11.50 8.22 6.38
C TYR A 133 -12.91 7.74 6.71
N SER A 134 -13.69 7.40 5.70
CA SER A 134 -15.08 6.95 5.82
C SER A 134 -15.23 5.51 6.30
N ARG A 135 -14.19 4.66 6.17
CA ARG A 135 -14.29 3.23 6.47
C ARG A 135 -13.38 2.78 7.62
N MET A 136 -12.25 3.45 7.85
CA MET A 136 -11.34 3.10 8.94
C MET A 136 -11.85 3.62 10.30
N HIS A 137 -12.94 3.03 10.79
CA HIS A 137 -13.55 3.30 12.09
C HIS A 137 -14.35 2.10 12.62
N ASN A 138 -14.59 2.04 13.92
CA ASN A 138 -15.13 0.85 14.58
C ASN A 138 -16.49 0.37 14.06
N LYS A 139 -17.33 1.27 13.52
CA LYS A 139 -18.64 0.91 12.94
C LYS A 139 -18.56 0.20 11.59
N SER A 140 -17.41 0.25 10.90
CA SER A 140 -17.22 -0.32 9.56
C SER A 140 -16.17 -1.42 9.60
N ILE A 141 -15.11 -1.24 10.38
CA ILE A 141 -14.11 -2.26 10.65
C ILE A 141 -14.07 -2.41 12.16
N ALA A 142 -14.67 -3.47 12.70
CA ALA A 142 -14.73 -3.68 14.12
C ALA A 142 -13.31 -3.94 14.67
N ARG A 143 -12.89 -3.13 15.64
CA ARG A 143 -11.58 -3.27 16.29
C ARG A 143 -11.43 -4.63 16.97
N ALA A 144 -12.51 -5.17 17.53
CA ALA A 144 -12.55 -6.48 18.18
C ALA A 144 -12.20 -7.64 17.22
N PHE A 145 -12.45 -7.48 15.92
CA PHE A 145 -12.13 -8.51 14.91
C PHE A 145 -10.81 -8.24 14.19
N TRP A 146 -10.26 -7.04 14.32
CA TRP A 146 -9.18 -6.56 13.47
C TRP A 146 -7.93 -7.43 13.52
N LEU A 147 -7.29 -7.56 14.69
CA LEU A 147 -6.04 -8.30 14.78
C LEU A 147 -6.25 -9.80 14.60
N SER A 148 -7.28 -10.35 15.21
CA SER A 148 -7.53 -11.80 15.22
C SER A 148 -7.93 -12.32 13.84
N TYR A 149 -8.84 -11.63 13.15
CA TYR A 149 -9.52 -12.20 11.98
C TYR A 149 -9.32 -11.44 10.66
N VAL A 150 -9.03 -10.14 10.71
CA VAL A 150 -8.92 -9.32 9.50
C VAL A 150 -7.47 -9.13 9.07
N GLN A 151 -6.62 -8.61 9.95
CA GLN A 151 -5.26 -8.21 9.62
C GLN A 151 -4.31 -9.41 9.52
N GLY A 152 -4.40 -10.35 10.47
CA GLY A 152 -3.41 -11.41 10.69
C GLY A 152 -3.17 -12.27 9.46
N ILE A 153 -4.25 -12.69 8.78
CA ILE A 153 -4.19 -13.58 7.61
C ILE A 153 -3.34 -13.00 6.47
N HIS A 154 -3.24 -11.68 6.35
CA HIS A 154 -2.48 -11.04 5.27
C HIS A 154 -0.97 -10.98 5.53
N ALA A 155 -0.52 -11.47 6.69
CA ALA A 155 0.89 -11.50 7.01
C ALA A 155 1.66 -12.57 6.24
N TRP A 156 2.89 -12.16 5.91
CA TRP A 156 4.01 -12.91 5.38
C TRP A 156 4.71 -13.77 6.41
N GLY A 157 6.03 -13.79 6.29
CA GLY A 157 6.91 -14.12 7.41
C GLY A 157 7.65 -15.44 7.26
N LEU A 158 7.38 -16.17 6.17
CA LEU A 158 8.23 -17.30 5.77
C LEU A 158 9.54 -16.79 5.16
N THR A 159 10.59 -17.56 5.38
CA THR A 159 11.93 -17.36 4.82
C THR A 159 12.22 -18.40 3.76
N TYR A 160 12.92 -17.98 2.71
CA TYR A 160 13.27 -18.82 1.57
C TYR A 160 14.77 -18.67 1.30
N VAL A 161 15.40 -19.75 0.85
CA VAL A 161 16.77 -19.67 0.32
C VAL A 161 16.70 -19.05 -1.07
N ASP A 162 17.57 -18.08 -1.36
CA ASP A 162 17.67 -17.53 -2.70
C ASP A 162 18.31 -18.56 -3.63
N ALA A 163 17.49 -19.21 -4.47
CA ALA A 163 17.98 -20.20 -5.43
C ALA A 163 18.83 -19.58 -6.56
N ALA A 164 18.85 -18.24 -6.68
CA ALA A 164 19.58 -17.52 -7.73
C ALA A 164 20.93 -16.95 -7.24
N SER A 165 21.27 -17.05 -5.96
CA SER A 165 22.56 -16.65 -5.44
C SER A 165 23.37 -17.86 -4.96
N ASP A 166 24.69 -17.84 -5.17
CA ASP A 166 25.62 -18.78 -4.53
C ASP A 166 25.76 -18.53 -3.01
N SER A 167 24.93 -17.65 -2.44
CA SER A 167 24.89 -17.35 -1.01
C SER A 167 23.76 -18.13 -0.34
N GLU A 168 23.99 -18.66 0.86
CA GLU A 168 22.94 -19.20 1.74
C GLU A 168 22.02 -18.10 2.32
N GLU A 169 21.88 -16.96 1.63
CA GLU A 169 21.13 -15.82 2.14
C GLU A 169 19.63 -16.14 2.16
N ARG A 170 19.04 -16.00 3.36
CA ARG A 170 17.63 -16.27 3.58
C ARG A 170 16.80 -15.01 3.35
N ILE A 171 15.94 -15.05 2.34
CA ILE A 171 15.02 -13.97 2.01
C ILE A 171 13.71 -14.14 2.79
N LYS A 172 13.35 -13.13 3.58
CA LYS A 172 12.03 -13.01 4.20
C LYS A 172 11.10 -12.14 3.35
N TYR A 173 9.95 -12.67 2.97
CA TYR A 173 8.91 -11.87 2.31
C TYR A 173 7.91 -11.31 3.32
N ASN A 174 7.68 -10.00 3.21
CA ASN A 174 6.61 -9.30 3.90
C ASN A 174 5.23 -9.73 3.36
N GLY A 175 4.20 -9.55 4.16
CA GLY A 175 2.82 -9.75 3.73
C GLY A 175 2.26 -8.53 3.00
N LEU A 176 0.95 -8.40 3.01
CA LEU A 176 0.23 -7.37 2.26
C LEU A 176 0.11 -6.09 3.08
N SER A 177 0.30 -4.94 2.45
CA SER A 177 0.17 -3.65 3.14
C SER A 177 -0.20 -2.55 2.16
N GLY A 178 -0.97 -1.56 2.63
CA GLY A 178 -1.44 -0.45 1.81
C GLY A 178 -0.31 0.38 1.17
N ASN A 179 0.93 0.26 1.68
CA ASN A 179 2.10 0.85 1.01
C ASN A 179 2.43 0.22 -0.35
N GLN A 180 1.84 -0.92 -0.71
CA GLN A 180 1.96 -1.56 -2.02
C GLN A 180 1.00 -0.98 -3.08
N LEU A 181 0.07 -0.10 -2.68
CA LEU A 181 -0.86 0.55 -3.60
C LEU A 181 -0.11 1.47 -4.59
N LEU A 182 -0.43 1.36 -5.87
CA LEU A 182 0.14 2.19 -6.93
C LEU A 182 -0.18 3.65 -6.68
N ALA A 183 -1.39 3.97 -6.19
CA ALA A 183 -1.81 5.34 -5.92
C ALA A 183 -0.78 6.14 -5.11
N PHE A 184 -0.32 5.59 -3.99
CA PHE A 184 0.64 6.27 -3.12
C PHE A 184 2.06 6.25 -3.68
N GLN A 185 2.47 5.16 -4.34
CA GLN A 185 3.80 5.05 -4.96
C GLN A 185 3.96 6.03 -6.13
N LEU A 186 2.89 6.24 -6.90
CA LEU A 186 2.84 7.18 -8.01
C LEU A 186 2.82 8.63 -7.52
N LEU A 187 2.06 8.94 -6.47
CA LEU A 187 2.06 10.27 -5.85
C LEU A 187 3.45 10.62 -5.29
N ASP A 188 4.12 9.68 -4.62
CA ASP A 188 5.49 9.90 -4.15
C ASP A 188 6.45 10.20 -5.30
N ALA A 189 6.41 9.40 -6.36
CA ALA A 189 7.20 9.64 -7.57
C ALA A 189 6.91 11.02 -8.20
N PHE A 190 5.63 11.39 -8.30
CA PHE A 190 5.20 12.66 -8.89
C PHE A 190 5.66 13.87 -8.07
N LEU A 191 5.62 13.74 -6.75
CA LEU A 191 6.04 14.78 -5.81
C LEU A 191 7.55 14.76 -5.54
N GLY A 192 8.32 13.88 -6.17
CA GLY A 192 9.74 13.72 -5.92
C GLY A 192 10.05 13.38 -4.46
N ILE A 193 9.16 12.67 -3.79
CA ILE A 193 9.30 12.20 -2.40
C ILE A 193 9.86 10.79 -2.43
N GLU A 194 10.75 10.48 -1.48
CA GLU A 194 11.28 9.13 -1.33
C GLU A 194 10.13 8.10 -1.14
N PRO A 195 10.08 7.04 -1.96
CA PRO A 195 9.03 6.03 -1.86
C PRO A 195 8.95 5.37 -0.49
N TYR A 196 7.73 5.06 -0.04
CA TYR A 196 7.51 4.39 1.24
C TYR A 196 8.13 2.97 1.29
N LEU A 197 8.08 2.25 0.17
CA LEU A 197 8.67 0.92 0.03
C LEU A 197 10.14 1.05 -0.40
N SER A 198 11.01 0.23 0.19
CA SER A 198 12.40 0.12 -0.24
C SER A 198 12.46 -0.32 -1.71
N LYS A 199 13.56 -0.02 -2.41
CA LYS A 199 13.76 -0.48 -3.80
C LYS A 199 13.53 -1.99 -3.93
N THR A 200 14.13 -2.77 -3.04
CA THR A 200 14.00 -4.23 -3.00
C THR A 200 12.55 -4.67 -2.75
N ASP A 201 11.83 -4.05 -1.81
CA ASP A 201 10.43 -4.41 -1.56
C ASP A 201 9.52 -4.01 -2.73
N ARG A 202 9.78 -2.88 -3.40
CA ARG A 202 9.06 -2.50 -4.63
C ARG A 202 9.28 -3.56 -5.70
N GLU A 203 10.53 -3.95 -5.94
CA GLU A 203 10.89 -4.99 -6.92
C GLU A 203 10.26 -6.36 -6.62
N ARG A 204 10.10 -6.69 -5.34
CA ARG A 204 9.47 -7.96 -4.94
C ARG A 204 7.95 -7.90 -5.01
N THR A 205 7.33 -6.80 -4.60
CA THR A 205 5.87 -6.75 -4.35
C THR A 205 5.08 -6.06 -5.46
N MET A 206 5.60 -5.05 -6.13
CA MET A 206 4.85 -4.34 -7.17
C MET A 206 5.03 -4.97 -8.56
N PRO A 207 3.96 -5.16 -9.35
CA PRO A 207 4.06 -5.56 -10.75
C PRO A 207 4.98 -4.66 -11.59
N LEU A 208 5.71 -5.26 -12.54
CA LEU A 208 6.72 -4.58 -13.36
C LEU A 208 6.17 -3.33 -14.08
N ARG A 209 4.97 -3.41 -14.65
CA ARG A 209 4.37 -2.27 -15.37
C ARG A 209 4.05 -1.09 -14.45
N GLN A 210 3.59 -1.37 -13.22
CA GLN A 210 3.35 -0.34 -12.22
C GLN A 210 4.65 0.33 -11.80
N ARG A 211 5.72 -0.45 -11.58
CA ARG A 211 7.04 0.10 -11.26
C ARG A 211 7.59 0.98 -12.37
N ARG A 212 7.50 0.54 -13.63
CA ARG A 212 7.95 1.32 -14.80
C ARG A 212 7.19 2.64 -14.93
N LEU A 213 5.89 2.65 -14.63
CA LEU A 213 5.10 3.88 -14.60
C LEU A 213 5.61 4.84 -13.52
N CYS A 214 5.78 4.38 -12.28
CA CYS A 214 6.35 5.21 -11.21
C CYS A 214 7.74 5.74 -11.58
N GLN A 215 8.61 4.91 -12.17
CA GLN A 215 9.95 5.32 -12.59
C GLN A 215 9.94 6.39 -13.68
N ALA A 216 9.04 6.26 -14.67
CA ALA A 216 8.88 7.28 -15.70
C ALA A 216 8.40 8.61 -15.10
N ILE A 217 7.43 8.56 -14.19
CA ILE A 217 6.92 9.74 -13.49
C ILE A 217 8.02 10.40 -12.65
N GLU A 218 8.81 9.60 -11.92
CA GLU A 218 9.94 10.08 -11.12
C GLU A 218 11.00 10.76 -11.99
N THR A 219 11.33 10.17 -13.14
CA THR A 219 12.30 10.73 -14.11
C THR A 219 11.85 12.08 -14.66
N HIS A 220 10.55 12.26 -14.87
CA HIS A 220 9.97 13.47 -15.43
C HIS A 220 9.33 14.39 -14.37
N CYS A 221 9.51 14.09 -13.09
CA CYS A 221 9.05 14.92 -11.99
C CYS A 221 9.62 16.34 -12.17
N PHE A 222 8.76 17.35 -12.07
CA PHE A 222 9.16 18.75 -12.25
C PHE A 222 9.26 19.54 -10.95
N ARG A 223 9.16 18.88 -9.79
CA ARG A 223 9.27 19.53 -8.47
C ARG A 223 10.49 20.43 -8.35
N TYR A 224 11.66 19.91 -8.74
CA TYR A 224 12.91 20.66 -8.63
C TYR A 224 12.96 21.87 -9.57
N ARG A 225 12.06 21.98 -10.57
CA ARG A 225 11.95 23.14 -11.47
C ARG A 225 10.86 24.13 -11.07
N LEU A 226 10.09 23.83 -10.02
CA LEU A 226 9.04 24.75 -9.56
C LEU A 226 9.60 26.09 -9.06
N HIS A 227 10.84 26.10 -8.54
CA HIS A 227 11.52 27.33 -8.12
C HIS A 227 11.95 28.20 -9.32
N GLU A 228 12.16 27.60 -10.49
CA GLU A 228 12.47 28.33 -11.74
C GLU A 228 11.28 29.19 -12.18
N LEU A 229 10.07 28.85 -11.74
CA LEU A 229 8.87 29.66 -11.94
C LEU A 229 8.85 30.93 -11.06
N GLY A 230 9.80 31.13 -10.14
CA GLY A 230 9.83 32.28 -9.24
C GLY A 230 8.57 32.42 -8.38
N ASN A 231 8.09 33.65 -8.15
CA ASN A 231 6.76 33.92 -7.57
C ASN A 231 5.62 33.83 -8.60
N GLY A 232 5.87 33.20 -9.76
CA GLY A 232 5.00 33.14 -10.92
C GLY A 232 4.91 34.49 -11.63
N ASP A 233 5.45 34.58 -12.84
CA ASP A 233 5.24 35.75 -13.71
C ASP A 233 3.80 35.78 -14.24
N SER A 234 3.12 34.62 -14.23
CA SER A 234 1.72 34.45 -14.63
C SER A 234 0.85 33.79 -13.54
N GLU A 235 -0.45 34.07 -13.57
CA GLU A 235 -1.43 33.42 -12.68
C GLU A 235 -1.45 31.90 -12.81
N ALA A 236 -1.15 31.37 -14.00
CA ALA A 236 -1.07 29.93 -14.23
C ALA A 236 0.11 29.28 -13.47
N GLU A 237 1.26 29.94 -13.42
CA GLU A 237 2.43 29.42 -12.68
C GLU A 237 2.22 29.45 -11.17
N LYS A 238 1.58 30.52 -10.67
CA LYS A 238 1.15 30.60 -9.26
C LYS A 238 0.18 29.46 -8.93
N ALA A 239 -0.78 29.18 -9.80
CA ALA A 239 -1.72 28.08 -9.63
C ALA A 239 -1.01 26.73 -9.55
N ILE A 240 0.00 26.47 -10.39
CA ILE A 240 0.80 25.24 -10.31
C ILE A 240 1.45 25.08 -8.93
N GLN A 241 2.07 26.13 -8.40
CA GLN A 241 2.72 26.08 -7.08
C GLN A 241 1.73 25.88 -5.93
N ILE A 242 0.58 26.56 -5.98
CA ILE A 242 -0.51 26.42 -5.00
C ILE A 242 -1.03 24.99 -4.99
N GLU A 243 -1.36 24.45 -6.15
CA GLU A 243 -1.91 23.09 -6.28
C GLU A 243 -0.88 22.03 -5.86
N PHE A 244 0.39 22.19 -6.25
CA PHE A 244 1.47 21.30 -5.81
C PHE A 244 1.57 21.26 -4.27
N SER A 245 1.56 22.44 -3.64
CA SER A 245 1.63 22.58 -2.18
C SER A 245 0.40 21.96 -1.49
N GLU A 246 -0.79 22.13 -2.06
CA GLU A 246 -2.02 21.55 -1.54
C GLU A 246 -2.02 20.01 -1.65
N ILE A 247 -1.50 19.43 -2.74
CA ILE A 247 -1.34 17.98 -2.89
C ILE A 247 -0.42 17.43 -1.79
N VAL A 248 0.76 18.05 -1.58
CA VAL A 248 1.70 17.67 -0.52
C VAL A 248 1.03 17.75 0.85
N LYS A 249 0.32 18.85 1.13
CA LYS A 249 -0.40 19.06 2.39
C LYS A 249 -1.46 17.98 2.63
N ARG A 250 -2.29 17.66 1.63
CA ARG A 250 -3.33 16.61 1.73
C ARG A 250 -2.71 15.23 1.99
N LEU A 251 -1.62 14.89 1.29
CA LEU A 251 -0.91 13.63 1.51
C LEU A 251 -0.29 13.55 2.92
N ARG A 252 0.29 14.65 3.40
CA ARG A 252 0.83 14.76 4.77
C ARG A 252 -0.27 14.57 5.82
N MET A 253 -1.42 15.22 5.67
CA MET A 253 -2.57 15.03 6.56
C MET A 253 -3.05 13.58 6.57
N PHE A 254 -3.12 12.94 5.39
CA PHE A 254 -3.45 11.53 5.29
C PHE A 254 -2.46 10.64 6.04
N ARG A 255 -1.15 10.84 5.86
CA ARG A 255 -0.13 10.06 6.56
C ARG A 255 -0.23 10.19 8.08
N ALA A 256 -0.47 11.41 8.58
CA ALA A 256 -0.67 11.66 10.00
C ALA A 256 -1.94 10.97 10.53
N ALA A 257 -3.06 11.06 9.80
CA ALA A 257 -4.29 10.39 10.16
C ALA A 257 -4.19 8.86 10.08
N HIS A 258 -3.50 8.33 9.07
CA HIS A 258 -3.23 6.91 8.91
C HIS A 258 -2.45 6.36 10.10
N ARG A 259 -1.35 7.03 10.49
CA ARG A 259 -0.58 6.72 11.71
C ARG A 259 -1.48 6.67 12.95
N ARG A 260 -2.22 7.74 13.22
CA ARG A 260 -3.07 7.84 14.43
C ARG A 260 -4.17 6.79 14.48
N ARG A 261 -4.84 6.55 13.36
CA ARG A 261 -5.93 5.56 13.29
C ARG A 261 -5.41 4.13 13.36
N GLY A 262 -4.33 3.82 12.63
CA GLY A 262 -3.70 2.51 12.65
C GLY A 262 -3.28 2.10 14.07
N HIS A 263 -2.74 3.05 14.85
CA HIS A 263 -2.38 2.83 16.25
C HIS A 263 -3.54 2.27 17.10
N ALA A 264 -4.75 2.84 16.97
CA ALA A 264 -5.91 2.38 17.75
C ALA A 264 -6.35 0.94 17.43
N TYR A 265 -6.07 0.47 16.21
CA TYR A 265 -6.38 -0.89 15.78
C TYR A 265 -5.27 -1.88 16.18
N LEU A 266 -4.01 -1.46 16.16
CA LEU A 266 -2.88 -2.29 16.54
C LEU A 266 -2.75 -2.50 18.05
N LEU A 267 -3.34 -1.62 18.87
CA LEU A 267 -3.39 -1.75 20.33
C LEU A 267 -4.47 -2.69 20.85
N GLN A 268 -5.29 -3.29 19.99
CA GLN A 268 -6.30 -4.23 20.46
C GLN A 268 -5.63 -5.47 21.07
N PRO A 269 -6.14 -6.02 22.18
CA PRO A 269 -5.65 -7.30 22.70
C PRO A 269 -5.87 -8.41 21.67
N ALA A 270 -4.86 -9.27 21.49
CA ALA A 270 -4.93 -10.47 20.64
C ALA A 270 -4.01 -11.55 21.26
N ALA A 271 -4.45 -12.12 22.37
CA ALA A 271 -3.64 -13.03 23.20
C ALA A 271 -3.26 -14.34 22.50
N GLU A 272 -4.00 -14.70 21.45
CA GLU A 272 -3.74 -15.88 20.64
C GLU A 272 -2.48 -15.77 19.76
N ARG A 273 -1.94 -14.56 19.56
CA ARG A 273 -0.86 -14.28 18.59
C ARG A 273 0.24 -13.38 19.13
N LEU A 274 1.43 -13.54 18.54
CA LEU A 274 2.58 -12.66 18.72
C LEU A 274 2.38 -11.31 17.97
N PRO A 275 3.01 -10.22 18.46
CA PRO A 275 2.99 -8.92 17.80
C PRO A 275 3.50 -8.99 16.37
N MET A 276 2.60 -8.78 15.41
CA MET A 276 2.89 -8.87 13.98
C MET A 276 2.01 -7.90 13.21
N THR A 277 2.56 -7.34 12.13
CA THR A 277 1.77 -6.62 11.12
C THR A 277 1.90 -7.29 9.77
N ALA A 278 0.91 -7.09 8.91
CA ALA A 278 0.89 -7.74 7.61
C ALA A 278 2.09 -7.31 6.77
N GLY A 279 2.40 -6.01 6.75
CA GLY A 279 3.49 -5.45 5.95
C GLY A 279 4.91 -5.60 6.48
N LYS A 280 5.12 -5.98 7.75
CA LYS A 280 6.47 -6.08 8.35
C LYS A 280 6.73 -7.36 9.17
N GLY A 281 5.80 -8.32 9.18
CA GLY A 281 5.96 -9.59 9.89
C GLY A 281 5.99 -9.43 11.42
N LEU A 282 6.60 -10.41 12.12
CA LEU A 282 6.89 -10.33 13.56
C LEU A 282 7.77 -9.11 13.83
N LEU A 283 7.37 -8.30 14.82
CA LEU A 283 8.04 -7.04 15.14
C LEU A 283 9.03 -7.22 16.29
N ARG A 284 8.61 -6.92 17.51
CA ARG A 284 9.39 -7.06 18.75
C ARG A 284 8.67 -8.03 19.71
N PRO A 285 9.36 -8.51 20.77
CA PRO A 285 8.75 -9.42 21.75
C PRO A 285 7.43 -8.92 22.33
N THR A 286 7.26 -7.60 22.46
CA THR A 286 6.04 -6.97 22.97
C THR A 286 5.39 -6.05 21.94
N MET A 287 4.06 -5.85 22.07
CA MET A 287 3.33 -4.93 21.20
C MET A 287 3.78 -3.48 21.44
N ASP A 288 4.08 -3.09 22.67
CA ASP A 288 4.51 -1.72 22.98
C ASP A 288 5.83 -1.36 22.29
N GLU A 289 6.84 -2.23 22.37
CA GLU A 289 8.10 -2.05 21.64
C GLU A 289 7.89 -2.02 20.12
N SER A 290 6.99 -2.88 19.65
CA SER A 290 6.61 -2.95 18.23
C SER A 290 5.97 -1.64 17.77
N MET A 291 5.13 -1.03 18.60
CA MET A 291 4.48 0.25 18.32
C MET A 291 5.46 1.41 18.31
N VAL A 292 6.44 1.45 19.22
CA VAL A 292 7.50 2.48 19.21
C VAL A 292 8.27 2.47 17.87
N LEU A 293 8.66 1.29 17.40
CA LEU A 293 9.40 1.15 16.13
C LEU A 293 8.55 1.56 14.92
N LEU A 294 7.29 1.12 14.87
CA LEU A 294 6.37 1.52 13.81
C LEU A 294 6.11 3.03 13.83
N ASP A 295 5.97 3.61 15.02
CA ASP A 295 5.69 5.02 15.21
C ASP A 295 6.87 5.89 14.74
N GLN A 296 8.10 5.54 15.14
CA GLN A 296 9.33 6.20 14.67
C GLN A 296 9.46 6.16 13.15
N PHE A 297 9.20 5.00 12.54
CA PHE A 297 9.21 4.87 11.09
C PHE A 297 8.16 5.78 10.42
N MET A 298 6.93 5.84 10.96
CA MET A 298 5.87 6.69 10.43
C MET A 298 6.14 8.19 10.63
N VAL A 299 6.80 8.57 11.74
CA VAL A 299 7.26 9.95 11.99
C VAL A 299 8.30 10.36 10.96
N GLY A 300 9.30 9.51 10.70
CA GLY A 300 10.30 9.76 9.66
C GLY A 300 9.65 10.02 8.30
N ARG A 301 8.67 9.19 7.91
CA ARG A 301 7.93 9.38 6.65
C ARG A 301 7.11 10.66 6.62
N LEU A 302 6.51 11.05 7.74
CA LEU A 302 5.79 12.32 7.83
C LEU A 302 6.73 13.51 7.65
N ALA A 303 7.94 13.45 8.22
CA ALA A 303 8.97 14.47 8.07
C ALA A 303 9.50 14.58 6.63
N GLN A 304 9.55 13.47 5.90
CA GLN A 304 9.92 13.44 4.47
C GLN A 304 8.79 13.95 3.55
N THR A 305 7.57 14.11 4.06
CA THR A 305 6.44 14.68 3.30
C THR A 305 6.44 16.20 3.43
N VAL A 306 7.43 16.81 2.80
CA VAL A 306 7.63 18.27 2.66
C VAL A 306 7.67 18.64 1.20
#